data_AF-A0A9X0AJ72-F1
#
_entry.id   AF-A0A9X0AJ72-F1
#
_cell.length_a   1.000
_cell.length_b   1.000
_cell.length_c   1.000
_cell.angle_alpha   90.00
_cell.angle_beta   90.00
_cell.angle_gamma   90.00
#
_symmetry.space_group_name_H-M   'P 1'
#
loop_
_entity.id
_entity.type
_entity.pdbx_description
1 polymer ?
#
loop_
_entity_poly.entity_id
_entity_poly.type
_entity_poly.pdbx_seq_one_letter_code
_entity_poly.pdbx_strand_id
1 'polypeptide(L)'
;MFMDSNRLFSYAREYFDNCREIFIITVMGKELYIVTSAEDVSAIYRNTEAFDFDPIIMEIFTDFGVTSDTFEKMHERNWPHGKHWIDIVHEIFKLQMHPGEKLQKLESTFLSNIDSSLAWHKLRGDVVLSEDEENGETGEKVVSLFRWCYQVLWIQRRTQFLVNRCIESPRIC
;
A
#
# COMPACT_ATOMS: atom_id res chain seq x y z
N MET A 1 -8.60 12.44 -11.40
CA MET A 1 -9.21 11.48 -10.46
C MET A 1 -10.66 11.88 -10.23
N PHE A 2 -11.62 10.98 -10.45
CA PHE A 2 -13.05 11.30 -10.30
C PHE A 2 -13.36 11.73 -8.87
N MET A 3 -14.10 12.82 -8.71
CA MET A 3 -14.41 13.40 -7.38
C MET A 3 -15.21 12.45 -6.48
N ASP A 4 -15.95 11.49 -7.07
CA ASP A 4 -16.69 10.47 -6.31
C ASP A 4 -16.96 9.22 -7.19
N SER A 5 -15.93 8.41 -7.41
CA SER A 5 -16.03 7.19 -8.23
C SER A 5 -16.97 6.14 -7.62
N ASN A 6 -17.05 6.07 -6.29
CA ASN A 6 -17.88 5.11 -5.58
C ASN A 6 -19.37 5.35 -5.85
N ARG A 7 -19.78 6.61 -5.95
CA ARG A 7 -21.15 6.98 -6.30
C ARG A 7 -21.51 6.57 -7.73
N LEU A 8 -20.57 6.71 -8.68
CA LEU A 8 -20.75 6.28 -10.06
C LEU A 8 -20.98 4.76 -10.14
N PHE A 9 -20.17 3.96 -9.43
CA PHE A 9 -20.34 2.51 -9.40
C PHE A 9 -21.64 2.08 -8.72
N SER A 10 -22.04 2.78 -7.66
CA SER A 10 -23.31 2.50 -6.95
C SER A 10 -24.51 2.81 -7.84
N TYR A 11 -24.49 3.95 -8.52
CA TYR A 11 -25.52 4.35 -9.48
C TYR A 11 -25.63 3.38 -10.66
N ALA A 12 -24.49 2.98 -11.25
CA ALA A 12 -24.48 2.03 -12.35
C ALA A 12 -25.08 0.68 -11.91
N ARG A 13 -24.77 0.22 -10.70
CA ARG A 13 -25.36 -1.01 -10.15
C ARG A 13 -26.88 -0.90 -9.96
N GLU A 14 -27.39 0.21 -9.46
CA GLU A 14 -28.83 0.44 -9.36
C GLU A 14 -29.51 0.49 -10.72
N TYR A 15 -28.85 1.08 -11.73
CA TYR A 15 -29.37 1.18 -13.09
C TYR A 15 -29.51 -0.19 -13.77
N PHE A 16 -28.60 -1.12 -13.51
CA PHE A 16 -28.64 -2.50 -14.02
C PHE A 16 -29.26 -3.49 -13.03
N ASP A 17 -30.21 -3.04 -12.19
CA ASP A 17 -30.98 -3.87 -11.23
C ASP A 17 -30.10 -4.76 -10.31
N ASN A 18 -28.91 -4.27 -9.96
CA ASN A 18 -27.91 -4.98 -9.17
C ASN A 18 -27.46 -6.34 -9.74
N CYS A 19 -27.63 -6.59 -11.04
CA CYS A 19 -27.31 -7.89 -11.66
C CYS A 19 -25.81 -8.28 -11.60
N ARG A 20 -24.91 -7.41 -11.10
CA ARG A 20 -23.44 -7.61 -11.01
C ARG A 20 -22.75 -8.02 -12.32
N GLU A 21 -23.47 -7.94 -13.43
CA GLU A 21 -22.96 -8.18 -14.78
C GLU A 21 -21.94 -7.09 -15.18
N ILE A 22 -21.13 -7.41 -16.20
CA ILE A 22 -20.13 -6.51 -16.73
C ILE A 22 -20.83 -5.42 -17.55
N PHE A 23 -20.50 -4.17 -17.29
CA PHE A 23 -21.02 -3.03 -18.04
C PHE A 23 -19.90 -2.12 -18.54
N ILE A 24 -20.19 -1.33 -19.57
CA ILE A 24 -19.23 -0.45 -20.23
C ILE A 24 -19.61 0.99 -19.91
N ILE A 25 -18.62 1.80 -19.54
CA ILE A 25 -18.75 3.26 -19.45
C ILE A 25 -17.76 3.90 -20.41
N THR A 26 -18.26 4.77 -21.29
CA THR A 26 -17.40 5.60 -22.15
C THR A 26 -16.99 6.86 -21.41
N VAL A 27 -15.70 7.00 -21.12
CA VAL A 27 -15.10 8.19 -20.51
C VAL A 27 -14.14 8.82 -21.50
N MET A 28 -14.40 10.08 -21.88
CA MET A 28 -13.52 10.86 -22.77
C MET A 28 -13.14 10.11 -24.07
N GLY A 29 -14.10 9.40 -24.66
CA GLY A 29 -13.91 8.64 -25.90
C GLY A 29 -13.18 7.30 -25.72
N LYS A 30 -12.84 6.91 -24.48
CA LYS A 30 -12.32 5.58 -24.15
C LYS A 30 -13.41 4.75 -23.49
N GLU A 31 -13.53 3.50 -23.89
CA GLU A 31 -14.45 2.54 -23.29
C GLU A 31 -13.79 1.86 -22.10
N LEU A 32 -14.40 1.97 -20.93
CA LEU A 32 -13.97 1.31 -19.70
C LEU A 32 -14.93 0.17 -19.40
N TYR A 33 -14.39 -1.05 -19.38
CA TYR A 33 -15.13 -2.25 -18.98
C TYR A 33 -15.08 -2.38 -17.46
N ILE A 34 -16.24 -2.36 -16.81
CA ILE A 34 -16.36 -2.41 -15.35
C ILE A 34 -16.95 -3.75 -14.96
N VAL A 35 -16.14 -4.50 -14.22
CA VAL A 35 -16.48 -5.83 -13.73
C VAL A 35 -16.72 -5.71 -12.23
N THR A 36 -17.93 -6.10 -11.78
CA THR A 36 -18.33 -5.95 -10.37
C THR A 36 -18.55 -7.27 -9.64
N SER A 37 -18.68 -8.38 -10.36
CA SER A 37 -18.77 -9.73 -9.79
C SER A 37 -17.41 -10.22 -9.31
N ALA A 38 -17.36 -10.83 -8.12
CA ALA A 38 -16.12 -11.37 -7.56
C ALA A 38 -15.57 -12.56 -8.37
N GLU A 39 -16.46 -13.35 -8.99
CA GLU A 39 -16.08 -14.50 -9.82
C GLU A 39 -15.39 -14.05 -11.10
N ASP A 40 -15.96 -13.05 -11.78
CA ASP A 40 -15.43 -12.49 -13.01
C ASP A 40 -14.12 -11.73 -12.78
N VAL A 41 -14.02 -10.97 -11.68
CA VAL A 41 -12.76 -10.32 -11.28
C VAL A 41 -11.65 -11.36 -11.06
N SER A 42 -11.95 -12.47 -10.37
CA SER A 42 -10.99 -13.55 -10.16
C SER A 42 -10.57 -14.21 -11.48
N ALA A 43 -11.51 -14.41 -12.41
CA ALA A 43 -11.20 -14.95 -13.74
C ALA A 43 -10.29 -14.04 -14.56
N ILE A 44 -10.52 -12.71 -14.51
CA ILE A 44 -9.69 -11.71 -15.20
C ILE A 44 -8.28 -11.67 -14.60
N TYR A 45 -8.15 -11.64 -13.27
CA TYR A 45 -6.84 -11.65 -12.62
C TYR A 45 -6.04 -12.94 -12.86
N ARG A 46 -6.71 -14.08 -13.08
CA ARG A 46 -6.04 -15.34 -13.45
C ARG A 46 -5.59 -15.37 -14.90
N ASN A 47 -6.25 -14.62 -15.78
CA ASN A 47 -5.96 -14.61 -17.21
C ASN A 47 -5.02 -13.45 -17.57
N THR A 48 -3.74 -13.62 -17.23
CA THR A 48 -2.68 -12.65 -17.49
C THR A 48 -2.24 -12.59 -18.96
N GLU A 49 -2.75 -13.48 -19.82
CA GLU A 49 -2.44 -13.45 -21.26
C GLU A 49 -3.37 -12.49 -22.03
N ALA A 50 -4.63 -12.36 -21.58
CA ALA A 50 -5.63 -11.50 -22.22
C ALA A 50 -5.63 -10.06 -21.68
N PHE A 51 -5.14 -9.85 -20.46
CA PHE A 51 -5.12 -8.55 -19.80
C PHE A 51 -3.70 -8.19 -19.36
N ASP A 52 -3.18 -7.10 -19.92
CA ASP A 52 -1.88 -6.55 -19.57
C ASP A 52 -2.03 -5.46 -18.49
N PHE A 53 -1.34 -5.64 -17.37
CA PHE A 53 -1.32 -4.69 -16.25
C PHE A 53 -0.06 -3.82 -16.24
N ASP A 54 0.91 -4.08 -17.12
CA ASP A 54 2.17 -3.34 -17.21
C ASP A 54 1.98 -1.84 -17.45
N PRO A 55 1.00 -1.37 -18.26
CA PRO A 55 0.76 0.05 -18.45
C PRO A 55 0.36 0.78 -17.16
N ILE A 56 -0.40 0.12 -16.28
CA ILE A 56 -0.81 0.69 -14.98
C ILE A 56 0.40 0.75 -14.05
N ILE A 57 1.21 -0.30 -14.04
CA ILE A 57 2.43 -0.36 -13.24
C ILE A 57 3.41 0.74 -13.69
N MET A 58 3.56 0.95 -14.99
CA MET A 58 4.39 2.01 -15.56
C MET A 58 3.91 3.42 -15.15
N GLU A 59 2.60 3.68 -15.15
CA GLU A 59 2.04 4.95 -14.69
C GLU A 59 2.37 5.20 -13.21
N ILE A 60 2.19 4.19 -12.35
CA ILE A 60 2.57 4.26 -10.93
C ILE A 60 4.07 4.56 -10.78
N PHE A 61 4.94 3.87 -11.53
CA PHE A 61 6.39 4.13 -11.49
C PHE A 61 6.75 5.53 -11.98
N THR A 62 6.03 6.04 -12.98
CA THR A 62 6.20 7.40 -13.50
C THR A 62 5.84 8.45 -12.44
N ASP A 63 4.77 8.23 -11.68
CA ASP A 63 4.39 9.09 -10.55
C ASP A 63 5.46 9.10 -9.44
N PHE A 64 6.19 8.00 -9.28
CA PHE A 64 7.36 7.91 -8.39
C PHE A 64 8.66 8.45 -9.01
N GLY A 65 8.61 9.01 -10.21
CA GLY A 65 9.74 9.65 -10.89
C GLY A 65 10.66 8.69 -11.66
N VAL A 66 10.21 7.47 -11.95
CA VAL A 66 10.94 6.53 -12.80
C VAL A 66 10.67 6.87 -14.27
N THR A 67 11.73 6.92 -15.06
CA THR A 67 11.64 7.19 -16.51
C THR A 67 11.30 5.92 -17.28
N SER A 68 10.69 6.06 -18.47
CA SER A 68 10.37 4.94 -19.36
C SER A 68 11.58 4.04 -19.65
N ASP A 69 12.74 4.65 -19.92
CA ASP A 69 13.98 3.92 -20.19
C ASP A 69 14.46 3.08 -19.00
N THR A 70 14.17 3.54 -17.78
CA THR A 70 14.50 2.78 -16.57
C THR A 70 13.50 1.66 -16.35
N PHE A 71 12.23 1.89 -16.66
CA PHE A 71 11.18 0.87 -16.61
C PHE A 71 11.46 -0.27 -17.60
N GLU A 72 11.86 0.06 -18.84
CA GLU A 72 12.28 -0.94 -19.83
C GLU A 72 13.45 -1.78 -19.32
N LYS A 73 14.48 -1.16 -18.71
CA LYS A 73 15.60 -1.86 -18.10
C LYS A 73 15.21 -2.76 -16.91
N MET A 74 14.16 -2.40 -16.17
CA MET A 74 13.61 -3.27 -15.11
C MET A 74 12.88 -4.48 -15.70
N HIS A 75 12.32 -4.33 -16.90
CA HIS A 75 11.66 -5.37 -17.65
C HIS A 75 12.62 -6.18 -18.54
N GLU A 76 13.93 -5.91 -18.50
CA GLU A 76 14.95 -6.75 -19.15
C GLU A 76 15.29 -7.99 -18.31
N ARG A 77 15.58 -9.12 -18.96
CA ARG A 77 16.09 -10.35 -18.32
C ARG A 77 17.59 -10.30 -18.03
N ASN A 78 18.10 -9.13 -17.69
CA ASN A 78 19.52 -8.89 -17.44
C ASN A 78 19.89 -9.05 -15.94
N TRP A 79 18.92 -9.34 -15.08
CA TRP A 79 19.10 -9.51 -13.64
C TRP A 79 19.49 -10.96 -13.27
N PRO A 80 20.03 -11.21 -12.06
CA PRO A 80 20.52 -12.52 -11.65
C PRO A 80 19.52 -13.65 -11.93
N HIS A 81 20.01 -14.78 -12.45
CA HIS A 81 19.21 -15.92 -12.89
C HIS A 81 18.33 -15.68 -14.13
N GLY A 82 18.59 -14.62 -14.92
CA GLY A 82 17.87 -14.36 -16.17
C GLY A 82 16.40 -13.97 -15.97
N LYS A 83 16.08 -13.45 -14.78
CA LYS A 83 14.73 -13.00 -14.40
C LYS A 83 14.56 -11.51 -14.67
N HIS A 84 13.32 -11.05 -14.72
CA HIS A 84 13.02 -9.62 -14.71
C HIS A 84 13.24 -9.07 -13.29
N TRP A 85 13.54 -7.78 -13.16
CA TRP A 85 13.69 -7.15 -11.83
C TRP A 85 12.42 -7.29 -11.00
N ILE A 86 11.26 -7.14 -11.65
CA ILE A 86 9.93 -7.25 -11.02
C ILE A 86 9.73 -8.64 -10.37
N ASP A 87 10.21 -9.70 -11.02
CA ASP A 87 10.10 -11.08 -10.51
C ASP A 87 10.95 -11.28 -9.26
N ILE A 88 12.17 -10.74 -9.27
CA ILE A 88 13.09 -10.83 -8.13
C ILE A 88 12.52 -10.07 -6.93
N VAL A 89 11.98 -8.87 -7.16
CA VAL A 89 11.32 -8.09 -6.12
C VAL A 89 10.13 -8.86 -5.57
N HIS A 90 9.31 -9.46 -6.43
CA HIS A 90 8.17 -10.29 -6.02
C HIS A 90 8.63 -11.49 -5.17
N GLU A 91 9.72 -12.16 -5.54
CA GLU A 91 10.31 -13.26 -4.76
C GLU A 91 10.85 -12.80 -3.41
N ILE A 92 11.53 -11.66 -3.35
CA ILE A 92 12.01 -11.08 -2.09
C ILE A 92 10.81 -10.75 -1.18
N PHE A 93 9.75 -10.13 -1.72
CA PHE A 93 8.53 -9.85 -0.96
C PHE A 93 7.88 -11.12 -0.45
N LYS A 94 7.77 -12.16 -1.28
CA LYS A 94 7.28 -13.49 -0.85
C LYS A 94 8.13 -14.01 0.31
N LEU A 95 9.44 -14.03 0.17
CA LEU A 95 10.36 -14.51 1.22
C LEU A 95 10.25 -13.72 2.53
N GLN A 96 9.99 -12.41 2.46
CA GLN A 96 9.81 -11.55 3.63
C GLN A 96 8.44 -11.70 4.29
N MET A 97 7.41 -12.02 3.50
CA MET A 97 6.00 -12.06 3.94
C MET A 97 5.48 -13.48 4.22
N HIS A 98 6.24 -14.53 3.86
CA HIS A 98 5.87 -15.89 4.22
C HIS A 98 5.97 -16.10 5.75
N PRO A 99 5.02 -16.83 6.36
CA PRO A 99 5.10 -17.21 7.77
C PRO A 99 6.43 -17.89 8.07
N GLY A 100 7.25 -17.27 8.92
CA GLY A 100 8.60 -17.73 9.23
C GLY A 100 9.35 -16.73 10.11
N GLU A 101 10.62 -17.05 10.39
CA GLU A 101 11.45 -16.27 11.33
C GLU A 101 11.60 -14.80 10.92
N LYS A 102 11.69 -14.52 9.61
CA LYS A 102 11.82 -13.15 9.08
C LYS A 102 10.56 -12.32 9.33
N LEU A 103 9.38 -12.91 9.11
CA LEU A 103 8.10 -12.24 9.39
C LEU A 103 7.90 -12.02 10.89
N GLN A 104 8.20 -13.02 11.73
CA GLN A 104 8.11 -12.90 13.19
C GLN A 104 9.04 -11.83 13.75
N LYS A 105 10.26 -11.73 13.21
CA LYS A 105 11.20 -10.66 13.57
C LYS A 105 10.69 -9.28 13.13
N LEU A 106 10.13 -9.18 11.93
CA LEU A 106 9.52 -7.96 11.43
C LEU A 106 8.34 -7.53 12.31
N GLU A 107 7.45 -8.47 12.62
CA GLU A 107 6.25 -8.28 13.45
C GLU A 107 6.61 -7.88 14.87
N SER A 108 7.47 -8.63 15.56
CA SER A 108 7.91 -8.30 16.92
C SER A 108 8.56 -6.93 17.00
N THR A 109 9.41 -6.58 16.03
CA THR A 109 10.04 -5.26 15.95
C THR A 109 8.99 -4.17 15.72
N PHE A 110 8.05 -4.41 14.80
CA PHE A 110 6.99 -3.46 14.46
C PHE A 110 6.03 -3.21 15.63
N LEU A 111 5.61 -4.27 16.34
CA LEU A 111 4.75 -4.18 17.52
C LEU A 111 5.47 -3.51 18.70
N SER A 112 6.71 -3.89 18.99
CA SER A 112 7.51 -3.24 20.05
C SER A 112 7.69 -1.75 19.80
N ASN A 113 7.87 -1.37 18.53
CA ASN A 113 7.94 0.00 18.08
C ASN A 113 6.61 0.74 18.27
N ILE A 114 5.47 0.12 17.91
CA ILE A 114 4.13 0.67 18.15
C ILE A 114 3.92 0.92 19.64
N ASP A 115 4.15 -0.08 20.49
CA ASP A 115 4.01 0.03 21.95
C ASP A 115 4.86 1.18 22.50
N SER A 116 6.11 1.25 22.03
CA SER A 116 7.04 2.31 22.40
C SER A 116 6.56 3.71 21.97
N SER A 117 5.78 3.84 20.90
CA SER A 117 5.25 5.12 20.42
C SER A 117 3.87 5.47 20.97
N LEU A 118 3.12 4.48 21.44
CA LEU A 118 1.87 4.67 22.17
C LEU A 118 2.10 5.10 23.63
N ALA A 119 3.35 5.09 24.09
CA ALA A 119 3.70 5.49 25.44
C ALA A 119 3.24 6.93 25.77
N TRP A 120 2.61 7.09 26.94
CA TRP A 120 1.99 8.34 27.40
C TRP A 120 2.88 9.58 27.29
N HIS A 121 4.19 9.42 27.51
CA HIS A 121 5.16 10.51 27.45
C HIS A 121 5.42 11.04 26.02
N LYS A 122 5.12 10.25 24.98
CA LYS A 122 5.26 10.61 23.56
C LYS A 122 3.98 11.20 22.96
N LEU A 123 2.86 11.12 23.68
CA LEU A 123 1.62 11.81 23.33
C LEU A 123 1.77 13.31 23.60
N ARG A 124 2.35 14.01 22.62
CA ARG A 124 2.59 15.45 22.64
C ARG A 124 2.35 16.06 21.26
N GLY A 125 1.98 17.35 21.22
CA GLY A 125 1.85 18.12 19.98
C GLY A 125 0.45 18.06 19.36
N ASP A 126 0.37 18.21 18.03
CA ASP A 126 -0.85 18.40 17.20
C ASP A 126 -1.90 17.26 17.25
N VAL A 127 -1.62 16.22 18.02
CA VAL A 127 -2.51 15.07 18.28
C VAL A 127 -3.40 15.30 19.51
N VAL A 128 -2.94 16.08 20.48
CA VAL A 128 -3.68 16.39 21.72
C VAL A 128 -4.56 17.61 21.47
N LEU A 129 -5.86 17.44 21.65
CA LEU A 129 -6.88 18.48 21.45
C LEU A 129 -7.15 19.27 22.74
N SER A 130 -7.06 18.61 23.89
CA SER A 130 -7.08 19.22 25.21
C SER A 130 -6.39 18.30 26.23
N GLU A 131 -5.78 18.91 27.24
CA GLU A 131 -5.13 18.24 28.37
C GLU A 131 -5.71 18.88 29.64
N ASP A 132 -6.36 18.08 30.48
CA ASP A 132 -6.85 18.55 31.78
C ASP A 132 -5.73 18.42 32.80
N GLU A 133 -5.17 19.55 33.23
CA GLU A 133 -4.18 19.63 34.31
C GLU A 133 -4.88 19.74 35.66
N GLU A 134 -5.49 18.67 36.16
CA GLU A 134 -5.88 18.58 37.57
C GLU A 134 -4.72 18.03 38.42
N ASN A 135 -4.03 18.94 39.12
CA ASN A 135 -3.30 18.68 40.38
C ASN A 135 -2.45 17.38 40.47
N GLY A 136 -1.52 17.18 39.54
CA GLY A 136 -0.37 16.28 39.77
C GLY A 136 -0.65 14.77 39.69
N GLU A 137 -1.87 14.35 39.37
CA GLU A 137 -2.17 12.99 38.93
C GLU A 137 -2.38 12.94 37.42
N THR A 138 -2.30 11.76 36.83
CA THR A 138 -2.14 11.56 35.39
C THR A 138 -3.40 12.00 34.65
N GLY A 139 -3.48 13.29 34.29
CA GLY A 139 -4.66 13.92 33.71
C GLY A 139 -5.11 13.24 32.41
N GLU A 140 -6.41 13.28 32.13
CA GLU A 140 -6.95 12.73 30.89
C GLU A 140 -6.50 13.58 29.69
N LYS A 141 -6.12 12.93 28.59
CA LYS A 141 -5.75 13.58 27.33
C LYS A 141 -6.78 13.28 26.28
N VAL A 142 -7.42 14.30 25.74
CA VAL A 142 -8.31 14.16 24.59
C VAL A 142 -7.46 14.23 23.33
N VAL A 143 -7.46 13.15 22.54
CA VAL A 143 -6.66 13.05 21.31
C VAL A 143 -7.53 12.83 20.08
N SER A 144 -7.10 13.37 18.94
CA SER A 144 -7.70 13.01 17.66
C SER A 144 -7.22 11.63 17.24
N LEU A 145 -8.11 10.63 17.26
CA LEU A 145 -7.78 9.26 16.88
C LEU A 145 -7.16 9.16 15.49
N PHE A 146 -7.71 9.89 14.51
CA PHE A 146 -7.21 9.88 13.14
C PHE A 146 -5.77 10.38 13.06
N ARG A 147 -5.47 11.55 13.66
CA ARG A 147 -4.12 12.12 13.66
C ARG A 147 -3.16 11.26 14.47
N TRP A 148 -3.64 10.67 15.56
CA TRP A 148 -2.83 9.80 16.41
C TRP A 148 -2.41 8.52 15.68
N CYS A 149 -3.36 7.80 15.08
CA CYS A 149 -3.08 6.62 14.27
C CYS A 149 -2.14 6.98 13.11
N TYR A 150 -2.36 8.11 12.45
CA TYR A 150 -1.48 8.58 11.38
C TYR A 150 -0.05 8.78 11.89
N GLN A 151 0.15 9.52 12.99
CA GLN A 151 1.48 9.76 13.53
C GLN A 151 2.18 8.46 13.99
N VAL A 152 1.47 7.58 14.70
CA VAL A 152 2.06 6.33 15.20
C VAL A 152 2.49 5.47 14.01
N LEU A 153 1.61 5.22 13.04
CA LEU A 153 1.92 4.37 11.88
C LEU A 153 2.96 4.99 10.94
N TRP A 154 2.93 6.31 10.77
CA TRP A 154 3.87 7.02 9.90
C TRP A 154 5.28 7.13 10.50
N ILE A 155 5.39 7.40 11.80
CA ILE A 155 6.69 7.52 12.49
C ILE A 155 7.42 6.18 12.49
N GLN A 156 6.73 5.05 12.66
CA GLN A 156 7.38 3.73 12.58
C GLN A 156 7.99 3.44 11.22
N ARG A 157 7.35 3.90 10.14
CA ARG A 157 7.84 3.70 8.77
C ARG A 157 9.21 4.33 8.55
N ARG A 158 9.49 5.48 9.18
CA ARG A 158 10.80 6.16 9.07
C ARG A 158 11.91 5.41 9.81
N THR A 159 11.64 4.87 10.99
CA THR A 159 12.63 4.13 11.78
C THR A 159 12.94 2.77 11.19
N GLN A 160 11.93 2.03 10.71
CA GLN A 160 12.13 0.65 10.23
C GLN A 160 12.79 0.57 8.85
N PHE A 161 12.47 1.52 7.95
CA PHE A 161 13.09 1.58 6.62
C PHE A 161 14.58 1.96 6.68
N LEU A 162 14.98 2.79 7.66
CA LEU A 162 16.39 3.14 7.87
C LEU A 162 17.17 2.04 8.60
N VAL A 163 16.56 1.33 9.56
CA VAL A 163 17.24 0.25 10.31
C VAL A 163 17.49 -0.97 9.43
N ASN A 164 16.57 -1.35 8.55
CA ASN A 164 16.80 -2.49 7.63
C ASN A 164 17.80 -2.18 6.51
N ARG A 165 18.06 -0.90 6.19
CA ARG A 165 19.12 -0.53 5.23
C ARG A 165 20.54 -0.75 5.79
N CYS A 166 20.68 -0.90 7.11
CA CYS A 166 21.97 -1.20 7.76
C CYS A 166 22.24 -2.70 7.96
N ILE A 167 21.23 -3.58 7.82
CA ILE A 167 21.39 -5.01 8.17
C ILE A 167 21.48 -5.94 6.93
N GLU A 168 20.98 -5.54 5.76
CA GLU A 168 21.13 -6.34 4.53
C GLU A 168 21.49 -5.46 3.33
N SER A 169 22.74 -4.97 3.29
CA SER A 169 23.39 -4.64 2.03
C SER A 169 24.35 -5.78 1.68
N PRO A 170 23.92 -6.82 0.93
CA PRO A 170 24.89 -7.53 0.11
C PRO A 170 25.46 -6.48 -0.85
N ARG A 171 26.77 -6.24 -0.77
CA ARG A 171 27.49 -5.49 -1.79
C ARG A 171 27.25 -6.21 -3.11
N ILE A 172 26.39 -5.66 -3.96
CA ILE A 172 26.36 -6.00 -5.38
C ILE A 172 27.37 -5.06 -6.02
N CYS A 173 28.62 -5.51 -6.02
CA CYS A 173 29.57 -5.19 -7.08
C CYS A 173 29.47 -6.31 -8.12
#